data_AF-A0A350IF16-F1
#
_entry.id   AF-A0A350IF16-F1
#
_cell.length_a   1.000
_cell.length_b   1.000
_cell.length_c   1.000
_cell.angle_alpha   90.00
_cell.angle_beta   90.00
_cell.angle_gamma   90.00
#
_symmetry.space_group_name_H-M   'P 1'
#
loop_
_entity.id
_entity.type
_entity.pdbx_description
1 polymer ?
#
loop_
_entity_poly.entity_id
_entity_poly.type
_entity_poly.pdbx_seq_one_letter_code
_entity_poly.pdbx_strand_id
1 'polypeptide(L)'
;MKLTSKLLIGAGVLLVGLAVVYRAVNCAPDKNLSSDAQMLQVINDGGCMDCHSSEPNLPFYANLPVAKSLIRKDIDGGYAVFDIAPLKAALENGTAPGEVDLAKTEDVIRDGSMPLAKYYLIHWGSSVTAAKKSAVLAGVRDLRAAYYPNPLASPEFANETIRPIPCKVDYDPAKAALGKVLYNDTRLSADGTISCATCHSIETAGVDNKRYSEGIDGQKGGVNAPT
;
A
#
# COMPACT_ATOMS: atom_id res chain seq x y z
N MET A 1 -37.35 41.76 12.59
CA MET A 1 -36.08 41.62 13.35
C MET A 1 -35.98 40.38 14.25
N LYS A 2 -37.07 39.81 14.82
CA LYS A 2 -36.96 38.72 15.80
C LYS A 2 -36.74 37.31 15.22
N LEU A 3 -37.25 37.00 14.03
CA LEU A 3 -37.15 35.65 13.45
C LEU A 3 -35.75 35.40 12.84
N THR A 4 -35.23 36.38 12.09
CA THR A 4 -33.90 36.33 11.47
C THR A 4 -32.79 36.27 12.52
N SER A 5 -32.89 37.04 13.61
CA SER A 5 -31.90 36.99 14.71
C SER A 5 -31.91 35.64 15.44
N LYS A 6 -33.07 35.02 15.66
CA LYS A 6 -33.16 33.67 16.24
C LYS A 6 -32.61 32.57 15.31
N LEU A 7 -32.84 32.70 14.00
CA LEU A 7 -32.27 31.79 12.99
C LEU A 7 -30.74 31.92 12.91
N LEU A 8 -30.20 33.14 12.99
CA LEU A 8 -28.76 33.38 13.01
C LEU A 8 -28.10 32.85 14.29
N ILE A 9 -28.74 33.03 15.45
CA ILE A 9 -28.26 32.47 16.72
C ILE A 9 -28.32 30.93 16.68
N GLY A 10 -29.42 30.35 16.18
CA GLY A 10 -29.56 28.90 16.04
C GLY A 10 -28.52 28.29 15.08
N ALA A 11 -28.29 28.93 13.93
CA ALA A 11 -27.24 28.52 13.00
C ALA A 11 -25.83 28.65 13.62
N GLY A 12 -25.57 29.73 14.36
CA GLY A 12 -24.30 29.91 15.09
C GLY A 12 -24.05 28.80 16.12
N VAL A 13 -25.06 28.44 16.91
CA VAL A 13 -24.95 27.35 17.90
C VAL A 13 -24.73 26.00 17.23
N LEU A 14 -25.41 25.72 16.11
CA LEU A 14 -25.20 24.50 15.33
C LEU A 14 -23.75 24.43 14.79
N LEU A 15 -23.24 25.52 14.21
CA LEU A 15 -21.88 25.58 13.67
C LEU A 15 -20.82 25.38 14.76
N VAL A 16 -20.99 26.02 15.92
CA VAL A 16 -20.09 25.82 17.06
C VAL A 16 -20.16 24.37 17.55
N GLY A 17 -21.36 23.79 17.65
CA GLY A 17 -21.54 22.38 18.02
C GLY A 17 -20.82 21.42 17.06
N LEU A 18 -21.00 21.60 15.76
CA LEU A 18 -20.32 20.79 14.74
C LEU A 18 -18.80 20.98 14.79
N ALA A 19 -18.30 22.20 15.01
CA ALA A 19 -16.87 22.46 15.14
C ALA A 19 -16.25 21.80 16.39
N VAL A 20 -16.98 21.80 17.52
CA VAL A 20 -16.56 21.12 18.75
C VAL A 20 -16.52 19.61 18.53
N VAL A 21 -17.56 19.03 17.94
CA VAL A 21 -17.60 17.59 17.61
C VAL A 21 -16.47 17.22 16.66
N TYR A 22 -16.29 17.98 15.57
CA TYR A 22 -15.21 17.77 14.61
C TYR A 22 -13.83 17.77 15.29
N ARG A 23 -13.58 18.72 16.19
CA ARG A 23 -12.32 18.81 16.92
C ARG A 23 -12.15 17.66 17.93
N ALA A 24 -13.22 17.22 18.57
CA ALA A 24 -13.19 16.12 19.53
C ALA A 24 -12.90 14.76 18.86
N VAL A 25 -13.40 14.54 17.64
CA VAL A 25 -13.16 13.28 16.89
C VAL A 25 -11.87 13.31 16.06
N ASN A 26 -11.29 14.48 15.81
CA ASN A 26 -10.02 14.65 15.07
C ASN A 26 -8.90 15.15 15.98
N CYS A 27 -8.67 14.43 17.06
CA CYS A 27 -7.50 14.66 17.90
C CYS A 27 -6.22 14.29 17.13
N ALA A 28 -5.15 15.06 17.40
CA ALA A 28 -3.82 14.67 16.96
C ALA A 28 -3.35 13.46 17.77
N PRO A 29 -2.50 12.59 17.20
CA PRO A 29 -1.89 11.49 17.94
C PRO A 29 -1.11 11.99 19.17
N ASP A 30 -0.98 11.14 20.18
CA ASP A 30 -0.22 11.48 21.39
C ASP A 30 1.27 11.57 21.03
N LYS A 31 1.84 12.78 21.21
CA LYS A 31 3.24 13.08 20.88
C LYS A 31 4.24 12.36 21.79
N ASN A 32 3.80 11.82 22.91
CA ASN A 32 4.67 11.07 23.82
C ASN A 32 4.87 9.61 23.37
N LEU A 33 4.05 9.13 22.43
CA LEU A 33 4.21 7.83 21.82
C LEU A 33 5.35 7.83 20.79
N SER A 34 5.96 6.67 20.58
CA SER A 34 6.87 6.45 19.46
C SER A 34 6.15 6.61 18.11
N SER A 35 6.91 6.83 17.03
CA SER A 35 6.32 7.15 15.73
C SER A 35 5.49 6.01 15.14
N ASP A 36 5.86 4.75 15.40
CA ASP A 36 5.08 3.55 15.09
C ASP A 36 3.79 3.47 15.91
N ALA A 37 3.83 3.79 17.21
CA ALA A 37 2.65 3.82 18.07
C ALA A 37 1.68 4.97 17.71
N GLN A 38 2.20 6.13 17.28
CA GLN A 38 1.37 7.21 16.72
C GLN A 38 0.72 6.78 15.40
N MET A 39 1.46 6.09 14.54
CA MET A 39 0.91 5.53 13.29
C MET A 39 -0.20 4.51 13.59
N LEU A 40 0.03 3.59 14.52
CA LEU A 40 -0.97 2.61 14.97
C LEU A 40 -2.22 3.30 15.54
N GLN A 41 -2.05 4.37 16.32
CA GLN A 41 -3.17 5.17 16.82
C GLN A 41 -3.99 5.76 15.67
N VAL A 42 -3.35 6.30 14.64
CA VAL A 42 -4.05 6.84 13.46
C VAL A 42 -4.81 5.74 12.71
N ILE A 43 -4.25 4.54 12.59
CA ILE A 43 -4.92 3.39 11.94
C ILE A 43 -6.17 2.98 12.71
N ASN A 44 -6.07 2.91 14.05
CA ASN A 44 -7.18 2.52 14.92
C ASN A 44 -8.27 3.60 14.96
N ASP A 45 -7.90 4.86 15.20
CA ASP A 45 -8.83 5.98 15.25
C ASP A 45 -9.46 6.28 13.87
N GLY A 46 -8.72 5.94 12.81
CA GLY A 46 -9.12 6.13 11.42
C GLY A 46 -10.15 5.14 10.91
N GLY A 47 -10.39 4.03 11.63
CA GLY A 47 -11.29 2.97 11.17
C GLY A 47 -10.80 2.27 9.90
N CYS A 48 -9.49 2.23 9.65
CA CYS A 48 -8.95 1.66 8.40
C CYS A 48 -9.35 0.17 8.23
N MET A 49 -9.44 -0.55 9.34
CA MET A 49 -9.86 -1.96 9.40
C MET A 49 -11.32 -2.17 8.98
N ASP A 50 -12.17 -1.14 9.01
CA ASP A 50 -13.59 -1.23 8.65
C ASP A 50 -13.80 -1.57 7.17
N CYS A 51 -12.79 -1.36 6.33
CA CYS A 51 -12.81 -1.69 4.90
C CYS A 51 -11.59 -2.51 4.44
N HIS A 52 -10.47 -2.47 5.17
CA HIS A 52 -9.21 -3.12 4.78
C HIS A 52 -8.91 -4.40 5.58
N SER A 53 -9.94 -5.14 6.00
CA SER A 53 -9.75 -6.41 6.71
C SER A 53 -10.79 -7.45 6.30
N SER A 54 -10.50 -8.72 6.56
CA SER A 54 -11.44 -9.83 6.33
C SER A 54 -12.64 -9.80 7.27
N GLU A 55 -12.55 -9.11 8.40
CA GLU A 55 -13.57 -9.02 9.45
C GLU A 55 -13.87 -7.55 9.80
N PRO A 56 -14.51 -6.80 8.89
CA PRO A 56 -14.76 -5.37 9.09
C PRO A 56 -15.77 -5.13 10.22
N ASN A 57 -15.50 -4.14 11.06
CA ASN A 57 -16.43 -3.72 12.11
C ASN A 57 -17.51 -2.79 11.54
N LEU A 58 -18.68 -3.36 11.25
CA LEU A 58 -19.73 -2.61 10.57
C LEU A 58 -20.76 -2.00 11.54
N PRO A 59 -21.11 -0.72 11.36
CA PRO A 59 -22.18 -0.11 12.13
C PRO A 59 -23.53 -0.70 11.74
N PHE A 60 -24.53 -0.58 12.62
CA PHE A 60 -25.86 -1.20 12.44
C PHE A 60 -26.52 -0.86 11.09
N TYR A 61 -26.30 0.36 10.57
CA TYR A 61 -26.89 0.83 9.32
C TYR A 61 -26.27 0.19 8.07
N ALA A 62 -25.12 -0.47 8.18
CA ALA A 62 -24.52 -1.22 7.08
C ALA A 62 -25.37 -2.40 6.61
N ASN A 63 -26.39 -2.80 7.37
CA ASN A 63 -27.33 -3.85 7.00
C ASN A 63 -28.62 -3.33 6.34
N LEU A 64 -28.82 -2.02 6.21
CA LEU A 64 -30.02 -1.44 5.59
C LEU A 64 -30.03 -1.65 4.06
N PRO A 65 -31.18 -1.92 3.41
CA PRO A 65 -31.24 -2.40 2.02
C PRO A 65 -30.48 -1.58 0.97
N VAL A 66 -30.46 -0.24 1.11
CA VAL A 66 -29.76 0.67 0.17
C VAL A 66 -28.30 0.86 0.58
N ALA A 67 -28.02 1.02 1.87
CA ALA A 67 -26.66 1.26 2.37
C ALA A 67 -25.77 0.01 2.23
N LYS A 68 -26.35 -1.18 2.42
CA LYS A 68 -25.66 -2.47 2.42
C LYS A 68 -24.90 -2.77 1.14
N SER A 69 -25.53 -2.53 -0.01
CA SER A 69 -24.91 -2.81 -1.32
C SER A 69 -23.72 -1.88 -1.59
N LEU A 70 -23.89 -0.59 -1.29
CA LEU A 70 -22.84 0.41 -1.48
C LEU A 70 -21.65 0.18 -0.53
N ILE A 71 -21.93 -0.02 0.76
CA ILE A 71 -20.89 -0.25 1.77
C ILE A 71 -20.13 -1.55 1.50
N ARG A 72 -20.81 -2.65 1.15
CA ARG A 72 -20.12 -3.90 0.79
C ARG A 72 -19.21 -3.76 -0.41
N LYS A 73 -19.66 -3.08 -1.46
CA LYS A 73 -18.82 -2.84 -2.63
C LYS A 73 -17.52 -2.09 -2.27
N ASP A 74 -17.61 -1.12 -1.37
CA ASP A 74 -16.45 -0.35 -0.91
C ASP A 74 -15.50 -1.20 -0.04
N ILE A 75 -16.05 -2.04 0.83
CA ILE A 75 -15.28 -2.98 1.66
C ILE A 75 -14.59 -4.02 0.78
N ASP A 76 -15.33 -4.70 -0.11
CA ASP A 76 -14.80 -5.75 -0.98
C ASP A 76 -13.68 -5.18 -1.86
N GLY A 77 -13.86 -3.96 -2.39
CA GLY A 77 -12.84 -3.26 -3.16
C GLY A 77 -11.63 -2.83 -2.33
N GLY A 78 -11.84 -2.31 -1.12
CA GLY A 78 -10.77 -1.89 -0.21
C GLY A 78 -9.89 -3.06 0.22
N TYR A 79 -10.52 -4.13 0.69
CA TYR A 79 -9.84 -5.35 1.13
C TYR A 79 -9.10 -6.05 -0.02
N ALA A 80 -9.68 -6.12 -1.22
CA ALA A 80 -9.02 -6.75 -2.37
C ALA A 80 -7.71 -6.05 -2.79
N VAL A 81 -7.59 -4.74 -2.55
CA VAL A 81 -6.41 -3.95 -2.90
C VAL A 81 -5.37 -3.95 -1.78
N PHE A 82 -5.84 -3.91 -0.53
CA PHE A 82 -4.99 -3.83 0.64
C PHE A 82 -5.67 -4.42 1.88
N ASP A 83 -5.08 -5.49 2.40
CA ASP A 83 -5.35 -6.03 3.73
C ASP A 83 -4.39 -5.39 4.73
N ILE A 84 -4.91 -4.57 5.64
CA ILE A 84 -4.12 -3.81 6.62
C ILE A 84 -3.87 -4.61 7.90
N ALA A 85 -4.51 -5.77 8.07
CA ALA A 85 -4.37 -6.57 9.29
C ALA A 85 -2.92 -6.99 9.59
N PRO A 86 -2.10 -7.43 8.60
CA PRO A 86 -0.70 -7.77 8.85
C PRO A 86 0.14 -6.55 9.28
N LEU A 87 -0.08 -5.38 8.67
CA LEU A 87 0.58 -4.13 9.07
C LEU A 87 0.23 -3.77 10.51
N LYS A 88 -1.06 -3.79 10.87
CA LYS A 88 -1.50 -3.49 12.23
C LYS A 88 -0.87 -4.44 13.25
N ALA A 89 -0.90 -5.75 12.97
CA ALA A 89 -0.30 -6.76 13.84
C ALA A 89 1.21 -6.55 14.01
N ALA A 90 1.92 -6.15 12.94
CA ALA A 90 3.34 -5.86 13.02
C ALA A 90 3.65 -4.64 13.90
N LEU A 91 2.84 -3.58 13.80
CA LEU A 91 2.96 -2.40 14.66
C LEU A 91 2.68 -2.72 16.13
N GLU A 92 1.65 -3.53 16.42
CA GLU A 92 1.30 -3.94 17.78
C GLU A 92 2.38 -4.80 18.44
N ASN A 93 3.01 -5.68 17.66
CA ASN A 93 4.02 -6.59 18.17
C ASN A 93 5.45 -6.02 18.09
N GLY A 94 5.63 -4.82 17.52
CA GLY A 94 6.96 -4.23 17.31
C GLY A 94 7.84 -5.08 16.40
N THR A 95 7.26 -5.70 15.37
CA THR A 95 7.98 -6.51 14.37
C THR A 95 8.04 -5.81 13.02
N ALA A 96 8.91 -6.27 12.11
CA ALA A 96 9.05 -5.71 10.77
C ALA A 96 7.72 -5.78 9.99
N PRO A 97 7.06 -4.64 9.67
CA PRO A 97 5.86 -4.64 8.84
C PRO A 97 6.23 -4.87 7.37
N GLY A 98 5.34 -5.44 6.57
CA GLY A 98 5.60 -5.69 5.15
C GLY A 98 6.03 -4.42 4.40
N GLU A 99 7.10 -4.52 3.61
CA GLU A 99 7.65 -3.38 2.86
C GLU A 99 6.62 -2.76 1.89
N VAL A 100 5.83 -3.62 1.24
CA VAL A 100 4.73 -3.20 0.36
C VAL A 100 3.61 -2.53 1.15
N ASP A 101 3.32 -2.98 2.37
CA ASP A 101 2.25 -2.42 3.19
C ASP A 101 2.59 -1.00 3.65
N LEU A 102 3.86 -0.78 4.03
CA LEU A 102 4.38 0.54 4.35
C LEU A 102 4.33 1.46 3.12
N ALA A 103 4.76 0.98 1.94
CA ALA A 103 4.75 1.76 0.70
C ALA A 103 3.33 2.14 0.26
N LYS A 104 2.38 1.19 0.29
CA LYS A 104 0.97 1.46 -0.03
C LYS A 104 0.37 2.47 0.93
N THR A 105 0.62 2.31 2.23
CA THR A 105 0.11 3.23 3.26
C THR A 105 0.69 4.64 3.10
N GLU A 106 2.00 4.75 2.84
CA GLU A 106 2.65 6.03 2.57
C GLU A 106 2.03 6.75 1.38
N ASP A 107 1.81 6.03 0.28
CA ASP A 107 1.33 6.63 -0.96
C ASP A 107 -0.08 7.23 -0.80
N VAL A 108 -1.01 6.44 -0.23
CA VAL A 108 -2.41 6.89 -0.05
C VAL A 108 -2.58 7.99 1.00
N ILE A 109 -1.66 8.08 1.96
CA ILE A 109 -1.63 9.13 2.98
C ILE A 109 -0.95 10.39 2.42
N ARG A 110 0.08 10.22 1.58
CA ARG A 110 0.79 11.30 0.92
C ARG A 110 -0.08 11.99 -0.14
N ASP A 111 -0.81 11.24 -0.95
CA ASP A 111 -1.71 11.80 -1.97
C ASP A 111 -3.07 12.23 -1.40
N GLY A 112 -3.45 11.75 -0.20
CA GLY A 112 -4.73 12.05 0.44
C GLY A 112 -5.91 11.34 -0.20
N SER A 113 -5.67 10.26 -0.95
CA SER A 113 -6.70 9.42 -1.55
C SER A 113 -7.47 8.60 -0.52
N MET A 114 -6.86 8.36 0.66
CA MET A 114 -7.50 7.63 1.76
C MET A 114 -7.65 8.44 3.05
N PRO A 115 -8.77 8.27 3.77
CA PRO A 115 -9.95 7.51 3.34
C PRO A 115 -10.72 8.23 2.23
N LEU A 116 -11.53 7.47 1.47
CA LEU A 116 -12.38 8.02 0.41
C LEU A 116 -13.20 9.21 0.93
N ALA A 117 -13.33 10.27 0.12
CA ALA A 117 -14.05 11.48 0.54
C ALA A 117 -15.47 11.21 1.05
N LYS A 118 -16.19 10.29 0.39
CA LYS A 118 -17.53 9.86 0.80
C LYS A 118 -17.58 9.20 2.19
N TYR A 119 -16.49 8.55 2.63
CA TYR A 119 -16.42 7.88 3.91
C TYR A 119 -16.23 8.91 5.03
N TYR A 120 -15.20 9.76 4.97
CA TYR A 120 -14.95 10.71 6.06
C TYR A 120 -16.01 11.83 6.15
N LEU A 121 -16.81 12.09 5.12
CA LEU A 121 -17.93 13.03 5.19
C LEU A 121 -19.03 12.59 6.19
N ILE A 122 -19.14 11.29 6.42
CA ILE A 122 -20.06 10.68 7.41
C ILE A 122 -19.28 10.31 8.68
N HIS A 123 -18.03 9.88 8.50
CA HIS A 123 -17.13 9.43 9.56
C HIS A 123 -16.05 10.48 9.84
N TRP A 124 -16.41 11.62 10.43
CA TRP A 124 -15.47 12.74 10.58
C TRP A 124 -14.17 12.37 11.31
N GLY A 125 -14.22 11.42 12.26
CA GLY A 125 -13.05 10.93 12.99
C GLY A 125 -12.04 10.18 12.12
N SER A 126 -12.46 9.65 10.96
CA SER A 126 -11.57 8.99 10.02
C SER A 126 -10.73 9.96 9.19
N SER A 127 -10.98 11.27 9.27
CA SER A 127 -10.25 12.26 8.50
C SER A 127 -8.76 12.24 8.85
N VAL A 128 -7.92 12.13 7.82
CA VAL A 128 -6.46 12.22 7.93
C VAL A 128 -6.08 13.70 7.92
N THR A 129 -6.09 14.32 9.10
CA THR A 129 -5.64 15.71 9.28
C THR A 129 -4.14 15.85 9.00
N ALA A 130 -3.64 17.08 8.85
CA ALA A 130 -2.20 17.34 8.66
C ALA A 130 -1.33 16.72 9.78
N ALA A 131 -1.82 16.70 11.02
CA ALA A 131 -1.14 16.08 12.15
C ALA A 131 -1.09 14.56 12.04
N LYS A 132 -2.23 13.92 11.72
CA LYS A 132 -2.31 12.46 11.50
C LYS A 132 -1.46 12.03 10.32
N LYS A 133 -1.50 12.78 9.21
CA LYS A 133 -0.65 12.58 8.03
C LYS A 133 0.83 12.61 8.40
N SER A 134 1.25 13.64 9.13
CA SER A 134 2.66 13.78 9.53
C SER A 134 3.11 12.65 10.45
N ALA A 135 2.25 12.20 11.36
CA ALA A 135 2.53 11.07 12.24
C ALA A 135 2.71 9.75 11.48
N VAL A 136 1.81 9.44 10.53
CA VAL A 136 1.91 8.22 9.72
C VAL A 136 3.15 8.26 8.83
N LEU A 137 3.44 9.37 8.16
CA LEU A 137 4.63 9.49 7.31
C LEU A 137 5.93 9.40 8.12
N ALA A 138 5.95 9.96 9.34
CA ALA A 138 7.09 9.79 10.26
C ALA A 138 7.25 8.32 10.70
N GLY A 139 6.14 7.66 11.06
CA GLY A 139 6.13 6.23 11.41
C GLY A 139 6.67 5.36 10.26
N VAL A 140 6.17 5.55 9.04
CA VAL A 140 6.66 4.84 7.86
C VAL A 140 8.17 5.06 7.68
N ARG A 141 8.63 6.31 7.75
CA ARG A 141 10.05 6.64 7.57
C ARG A 141 10.93 5.92 8.60
N ASP A 142 10.54 6.00 9.87
CA ASP A 142 11.33 5.44 10.97
C ASP A 142 11.32 3.90 10.93
N LEU A 143 10.18 3.28 10.62
CA LEU A 143 10.05 1.84 10.42
C LEU A 143 10.88 1.35 9.22
N ARG A 144 10.85 2.08 8.10
CA ARG A 144 11.66 1.76 6.92
C ARG A 144 13.14 1.87 7.25
N ALA A 145 13.58 2.92 7.95
CA ALA A 145 14.96 3.07 8.37
C ALA A 145 15.41 1.95 9.33
N ALA A 146 14.53 1.50 10.23
CA ALA A 146 14.83 0.45 11.20
C ALA A 146 14.90 -0.96 10.58
N TYR A 147 13.95 -1.32 9.71
CA TYR A 147 13.80 -2.68 9.21
C TYR A 147 14.33 -2.89 7.79
N TYR A 148 14.37 -1.83 6.97
CA TYR A 148 14.70 -1.90 5.55
C TYR A 148 15.71 -0.81 5.16
N PRO A 149 16.92 -0.80 5.75
CA PRO A 149 17.92 0.21 5.44
C PRO A 149 18.27 0.20 3.96
N ASN A 150 18.41 1.39 3.38
CA ASN A 150 18.79 1.60 1.98
C ASN A 150 20.22 2.16 1.88
N PRO A 151 21.26 1.37 2.18
CA PRO A 151 22.64 1.87 2.27
C PRO A 151 23.23 2.27 0.91
N LEU A 152 22.59 1.87 -0.19
CA LEU A 152 23.04 2.20 -1.55
C LEU A 152 22.56 3.57 -2.01
N ALA A 153 21.49 4.10 -1.42
CA ALA A 153 20.99 5.43 -1.74
C ALA A 153 21.83 6.52 -1.05
N SER A 154 21.85 7.71 -1.65
CA SER A 154 22.35 8.89 -0.93
C SER A 154 21.45 9.17 0.29
N PRO A 155 21.95 9.89 1.32
CA PRO A 155 21.17 10.17 2.53
C PRO A 155 19.83 10.85 2.25
N GLU A 156 19.73 11.65 1.18
CA GLU A 156 18.50 12.32 0.75
C GLU A 156 17.41 11.34 0.30
N PHE A 157 17.80 10.21 -0.32
CA PHE A 157 16.89 9.20 -0.85
C PHE A 157 16.81 7.93 0.02
N ALA A 158 17.34 7.99 1.25
CA ALA A 158 17.37 6.84 2.15
C ALA A 158 15.96 6.28 2.47
N ASN A 159 14.94 7.14 2.44
CA ASN A 159 13.55 6.75 2.67
C ASN A 159 12.77 6.40 1.40
N GLU A 160 13.37 6.46 0.20
CA GLU A 160 12.63 6.18 -1.04
C GLU A 160 12.21 4.71 -1.15
N THR A 161 11.05 4.49 -1.77
CA THR A 161 10.54 3.14 -2.06
C THR A 161 11.30 2.49 -3.23
N ILE A 162 11.77 3.32 -4.18
CA ILE A 162 12.64 2.87 -5.27
C ILE A 162 14.08 2.90 -4.76
N ARG A 163 14.76 1.75 -4.86
CA ARG A 163 16.13 1.58 -4.36
C ARG A 163 17.11 1.33 -5.49
N PRO A 164 18.37 1.78 -5.35
CA PRO A 164 19.42 1.42 -6.29
C PRO A 164 19.62 -0.10 -6.34
N ILE A 165 19.86 -0.61 -7.55
CA ILE A 165 20.22 -2.02 -7.75
C ILE A 165 21.68 -2.20 -7.28
N PRO A 166 21.97 -3.19 -6.40
CA PRO A 166 23.33 -3.45 -5.97
C PRO A 166 24.23 -3.83 -7.17
N CYS A 167 25.44 -3.27 -7.24
CA CYS A 167 26.39 -3.60 -8.32
C CYS A 167 26.92 -5.05 -8.23
N LYS A 168 26.79 -5.68 -7.05
CA LYS A 168 27.21 -7.06 -6.82
C LYS A 168 26.24 -7.71 -5.84
N VAL A 169 25.86 -8.93 -6.16
CA VAL A 169 25.22 -9.87 -5.24
C VAL A 169 26.21 -11.00 -5.01
N ASP A 170 26.30 -11.53 -3.80
CA ASP A 170 27.14 -12.69 -3.54
C ASP A 170 26.50 -13.95 -4.14
N TYR A 171 27.28 -14.71 -4.89
CA TYR A 171 26.84 -15.95 -5.53
C TYR A 171 28.01 -16.92 -5.66
N ASP A 172 27.70 -18.21 -5.86
CA ASP A 172 28.68 -19.24 -6.16
C ASP A 172 29.08 -19.19 -7.65
N PRO A 173 30.35 -18.88 -7.98
CA PRO A 173 30.80 -18.77 -9.37
C PRO A 173 30.67 -20.07 -10.16
N ALA A 174 30.88 -21.23 -9.53
CA ALA A 174 30.77 -22.52 -10.19
C ALA A 174 29.31 -22.82 -10.55
N LYS A 175 28.38 -22.53 -9.64
CA LYS A 175 26.94 -22.64 -9.90
C LYS A 175 26.49 -21.69 -11.00
N ALA A 176 26.97 -20.45 -11.01
CA ALA A 176 26.63 -19.48 -12.05
C ALA A 176 27.20 -19.89 -13.43
N ALA A 177 28.42 -20.41 -13.48
CA ALA A 177 29.01 -20.92 -14.72
C ALA A 177 28.20 -22.10 -15.30
N LEU A 178 27.80 -23.05 -14.45
CA LEU A 178 26.90 -24.13 -14.86
C LEU A 178 25.54 -23.60 -15.33
N GLY A 179 24.94 -22.67 -14.58
CA GLY A 179 23.69 -22.02 -14.94
C GLY A 179 23.75 -21.33 -16.30
N LYS A 180 24.87 -20.66 -16.61
CA LYS A 180 25.11 -20.04 -17.92
C LYS A 180 25.13 -21.07 -19.05
N VAL A 181 25.74 -22.24 -18.85
CA VAL A 181 25.71 -23.32 -19.85
C VAL A 181 24.27 -23.78 -20.06
N LEU A 182 23.56 -24.12 -18.98
CA LEU A 182 22.18 -24.62 -19.04
C LEU A 182 21.21 -23.61 -19.67
N TYR A 183 21.37 -22.32 -19.38
CA TYR A 183 20.55 -21.25 -19.92
C TYR A 183 20.56 -21.19 -21.46
N ASN A 184 21.68 -21.60 -22.07
CA ASN A 184 21.89 -21.61 -23.51
C ASN A 184 21.80 -23.03 -24.11
N ASP A 185 21.52 -24.05 -23.30
CA ASP A 185 21.53 -25.45 -23.73
C ASP A 185 20.17 -25.85 -24.31
N THR A 186 20.12 -26.05 -25.62
CA THR A 186 18.87 -26.43 -26.28
C THR A 186 18.46 -27.87 -25.99
N ARG A 187 19.35 -28.72 -25.47
CA ARG A 187 19.02 -30.10 -25.09
C ARG A 187 18.02 -30.17 -23.94
N LEU A 188 17.72 -29.04 -23.29
CA LEU A 188 16.65 -28.93 -22.30
C LEU A 188 15.26 -28.84 -22.93
N SER A 189 15.12 -28.48 -24.22
CA SER A 189 13.84 -28.63 -24.92
C SER A 189 13.64 -30.07 -25.39
N ALA A 190 12.37 -30.47 -25.52
CA ALA A 190 12.02 -31.84 -25.90
C ALA A 190 12.53 -32.24 -27.30
N ASP A 191 12.77 -31.26 -28.19
CA ASP A 191 13.20 -31.42 -29.57
C ASP A 191 14.64 -30.93 -29.83
N GLY A 192 15.34 -30.43 -28.80
CA GLY A 192 16.69 -29.90 -28.94
C GLY A 192 16.81 -28.54 -29.66
N THR A 193 15.71 -27.82 -29.90
CA THR A 193 15.71 -26.56 -30.68
C THR A 193 15.66 -25.28 -29.84
N ILE A 194 15.25 -25.34 -28.57
CA ILE A 194 14.96 -24.15 -27.74
C ILE A 194 15.73 -24.20 -26.43
N SER A 195 16.24 -23.06 -26.00
CA SER A 195 16.81 -22.84 -24.67
C SER A 195 16.11 -21.66 -23.97
N CYS A 196 16.49 -21.37 -22.72
CA CYS A 196 16.02 -20.17 -22.05
C CYS A 196 16.39 -18.91 -22.85
N ALA A 197 17.61 -18.87 -23.38
CA ALA A 197 18.14 -17.76 -24.17
C ALA A 197 17.38 -17.53 -25.49
N THR A 198 16.65 -18.52 -26.01
CA THR A 198 15.85 -18.36 -27.24
C THR A 198 14.73 -17.34 -27.05
N CYS A 199 14.07 -17.32 -25.88
CA CYS A 199 12.99 -16.39 -25.56
C CYS A 199 13.44 -15.22 -24.68
N HIS A 200 14.49 -15.42 -23.88
CA HIS A 200 15.00 -14.43 -22.92
C HIS A 200 16.42 -13.96 -23.24
N SER A 201 16.75 -13.73 -24.51
CA SER A 201 18.13 -13.40 -24.88
C SER A 201 18.68 -12.18 -24.14
N ILE A 202 19.85 -12.33 -23.51
CA ILE A 202 20.55 -11.26 -22.78
C ILE A 202 21.02 -10.15 -23.73
N GLU A 203 21.32 -10.48 -24.99
CA GLU A 203 21.69 -9.51 -26.03
C GLU A 203 20.54 -8.55 -26.39
N THR A 204 19.31 -8.92 -26.03
CA THR A 204 18.10 -8.13 -26.21
C THR A 204 17.43 -7.80 -24.89
N ALA A 205 18.23 -7.66 -23.83
CA ALA A 205 17.78 -7.30 -22.48
C ALA A 205 16.78 -8.28 -21.86
N GLY A 206 16.94 -9.58 -22.11
CA GLY A 206 16.16 -10.63 -21.46
C GLY A 206 14.83 -10.97 -22.15
N VAL A 207 14.61 -10.47 -23.37
CA VAL A 207 13.34 -10.68 -24.12
C VAL A 207 13.59 -11.00 -25.59
N ASP A 208 12.61 -11.61 -26.26
CA ASP A 208 12.68 -11.96 -27.70
C ASP A 208 12.13 -10.87 -28.63
N ASN A 209 11.62 -9.76 -28.07
CA ASN A 209 10.95 -8.67 -28.79
C ASN A 209 9.76 -9.12 -29.67
N LYS A 210 9.09 -10.22 -29.32
CA LYS A 210 7.89 -10.70 -30.01
C LYS A 210 6.64 -10.45 -29.16
N ARG A 211 5.48 -10.32 -29.81
CA ARG A 211 4.18 -10.29 -29.10
C ARG A 211 3.97 -11.56 -28.28
N TYR A 212 4.28 -12.70 -28.89
CA TYR A 212 4.26 -14.03 -28.27
C TYR A 212 5.49 -14.81 -28.74
N SER A 213 6.16 -15.44 -27.80
CA SER A 213 7.31 -16.29 -28.07
C SER A 213 6.93 -17.51 -28.89
N GLU A 214 7.89 -17.98 -29.70
CA GLU A 214 7.79 -19.22 -30.47
C GLU A 214 8.44 -20.35 -29.68
N GLY A 215 7.63 -21.33 -29.32
CA GLY A 215 8.04 -22.59 -28.72
C GLY A 215 8.31 -23.67 -29.77
N ILE A 216 8.37 -24.91 -29.28
CA ILE A 216 8.58 -26.12 -30.10
C ILE A 216 7.52 -26.17 -31.21
N ASP A 217 7.93 -26.63 -32.40
CA ASP A 217 7.10 -26.67 -33.61
C ASP A 217 6.54 -25.31 -34.05
N GLY A 218 7.17 -24.20 -33.65
CA GLY A 218 6.73 -22.84 -33.98
C GLY A 218 5.45 -22.41 -33.24
N GLN A 219 5.03 -23.15 -32.22
CA GLN A 219 3.84 -22.83 -31.43
C GLN A 219 3.99 -21.48 -30.74
N LYS A 220 2.92 -20.68 -30.73
CA LYS A 220 2.93 -19.38 -30.06
C LYS A 220 2.44 -19.51 -28.63
N GLY A 221 3.15 -18.89 -27.68
CA GLY A 221 2.68 -18.75 -26.31
C GLY A 221 1.43 -17.88 -26.19
N GLY A 222 0.85 -17.82 -24.98
CA GLY A 222 -0.32 -16.97 -24.66
C GLY A 222 0.04 -15.59 -24.10
N VAL A 223 1.32 -15.35 -23.78
CA VAL A 223 1.81 -14.11 -23.15
C VAL A 223 3.14 -13.69 -23.79
N ASN A 224 3.48 -12.41 -23.64
CA ASN A 224 4.80 -11.89 -23.99
C ASN A 224 5.84 -12.40 -22.97
N ALA A 225 7.05 -12.74 -23.43
CA ALA A 225 8.14 -13.13 -22.55
C ALA A 225 8.71 -11.89 -21.82
N PRO A 226 8.62 -11.82 -20.47
CA PRO A 226 9.17 -10.71 -19.71
C PRO A 226 10.69 -10.82 -19.55
N THR A 227 11.36 -9.71 -19.23
CA THR A 227 12.75 -9.69 -18.76
C THR A 227 12.85 -10.15 -17.31
#